data_AF-A0ABD3WSA7-F1
#
_entry.id   AF-A0ABD3WSA7-F1
#
_cell.length_a   1.000
_cell.length_b   1.000
_cell.length_c   1.000
_cell.angle_alpha   90.00
_cell.angle_beta   90.00
_cell.angle_gamma   90.00
#
_symmetry.space_group_name_H-M   'P 1'
#
loop_
_entity.id
_entity.type
_entity.pdbx_description
1 polymer ?
#
loop_
_entity_poly.entity_id
_entity_poly.type
_entity_poly.pdbx_seq_one_letter_code
_entity_poly.pdbx_strand_id
1 'polypeptide(L)'
;MDKLDMSSLCCCPRTLAKQLTCIELRLIRGICREDLIQGCKTNSSTSVSKNYNDYVQWCNRLGTLVDTQLTMCINTRRRRRMLINYLLDVAMECISIGNFNSAIIILIRLDMSPATKMQALWAEHNWSYFNKIKHLIDPNRNFSNYRAYLQVAKDRTETDENVTDKIFIPYFELLMKDLYVADDVSSRSSKDSGDLTFQIERSIQYLEIWKKAQCSFKEIPIIIQYLESDVISDRSCQVHLLQSGSSTPCGSNSRSEQTSARLAEPIKWVRSKVNHLFS
;
A
#
# COMPACT_ATOMS: atom_id res chain seq x y z
N MET A 1 28.74 10.55 -1.70
CA MET A 1 27.55 10.75 -0.85
C MET A 1 27.11 9.39 -0.34
N ASP A 2 27.27 9.15 0.96
CA ASP A 2 26.79 7.92 1.59
C ASP A 2 25.28 7.78 1.35
N LYS A 3 24.89 6.60 0.87
CA LYS A 3 23.51 6.27 0.51
C LYS A 3 22.65 6.31 1.77
N LEU A 4 21.79 7.32 1.89
CA LEU A 4 20.84 7.45 3.00
C LEU A 4 19.88 6.25 3.01
N ASP A 5 20.04 5.39 4.02
CA ASP A 5 19.24 4.20 4.27
C ASP A 5 18.08 4.59 5.17
N MET A 6 16.88 4.08 4.89
CA MET A 6 15.69 4.36 5.72
C MET A 6 15.94 4.03 7.21
N SER A 7 16.68 2.96 7.48
CA SER A 7 17.06 2.54 8.84
C SER A 7 18.11 3.46 9.49
N SER A 8 18.89 4.18 8.68
CA SER A 8 19.84 5.19 9.18
C SER A 8 19.19 6.54 9.47
N LEU A 9 18.09 6.86 8.78
CA LEU A 9 17.32 8.08 9.00
C LEU A 9 16.39 7.96 10.22
N CYS A 10 15.83 6.77 10.45
CA CYS A 10 15.00 6.47 11.60
C CYS A 10 15.36 5.08 12.13
N CYS A 11 16.02 5.02 13.29
CA CYS A 11 16.40 3.75 13.89
C CYS A 11 15.24 3.06 14.64
N CYS A 12 14.16 3.78 14.94
CA CYS A 12 13.01 3.28 15.69
C CYS A 12 11.86 2.92 14.73
N PRO A 13 11.51 1.63 14.57
CA PRO A 13 10.43 1.18 13.70
C PRO A 13 9.09 1.85 14.01
N ARG A 14 8.78 2.00 15.31
CA ARG A 14 7.56 2.66 15.78
C ARG A 14 7.49 4.13 15.38
N THR A 15 8.60 4.83 15.42
CA THR A 15 8.65 6.24 14.98
C THR A 15 8.35 6.32 13.50
N LEU A 16 8.94 5.46 12.66
CA LEU A 16 8.64 5.44 11.24
C LEU A 16 7.17 5.09 10.96
N ALA A 17 6.63 4.08 11.65
CA ALA A 17 5.22 3.69 11.54
C ALA A 17 4.26 4.84 11.90
N LYS A 18 4.59 5.65 12.92
CA LYS A 18 3.84 6.87 13.25
C LYS A 18 3.90 7.89 12.11
N GLN A 19 5.06 8.12 11.50
CA GLN A 19 5.20 9.06 10.38
C GLN A 19 4.40 8.59 9.14
N LEU A 20 4.47 7.30 8.79
CA LEU A 20 3.65 6.70 7.73
C LEU A 20 2.16 6.93 8.00
N THR A 21 1.74 6.72 9.25
CA THR A 21 0.36 6.93 9.68
C THR A 21 -0.08 8.39 9.59
N CYS A 22 0.78 9.36 9.94
CA CYS A 22 0.47 10.79 9.79
C CYS A 22 0.23 11.17 8.33
N ILE A 23 1.13 10.77 7.43
CA ILE A 23 1.01 11.04 5.99
C ILE A 23 -0.29 10.44 5.47
N GLU A 24 -0.54 9.18 5.79
CA GLU A 24 -1.65 8.44 5.24
C GLU A 24 -3.02 8.93 5.76
N LEU A 25 -3.12 9.26 7.05
CA LEU A 25 -4.32 9.91 7.60
C LEU A 25 -4.55 11.29 6.98
N ARG A 26 -3.51 12.07 6.74
CA ARG A 26 -3.64 13.38 6.07
C ARG A 26 -4.20 13.21 4.65
N LEU A 27 -3.69 12.25 3.90
CA LEU A 27 -4.15 11.99 2.52
C LEU A 27 -5.57 11.42 2.49
N ILE A 28 -5.89 10.42 3.34
CA ILE A 28 -7.20 9.78 3.34
C ILE A 28 -8.32 10.73 3.80
N ARG A 29 -8.01 11.69 4.67
CA ARG A 29 -8.93 12.75 5.07
C ARG A 29 -9.30 13.68 3.91
N GLY A 30 -8.43 13.83 2.92
CA GLY A 30 -8.69 14.59 1.71
C GLY A 30 -9.62 13.88 0.72
N ILE A 31 -9.72 12.56 0.78
CA ILE A 31 -10.59 11.77 -0.11
C ILE A 31 -12.04 11.92 0.31
N CYS A 32 -12.90 12.45 -0.56
CA CYS A 32 -14.36 12.45 -0.36
C CYS A 32 -15.03 11.25 -1.04
N ARG A 33 -16.34 11.11 -0.84
CA ARG A 33 -17.16 10.08 -1.48
C ARG A 33 -17.04 10.13 -3.00
N GLU A 34 -17.11 11.32 -3.57
CA GLU A 34 -17.08 11.54 -5.02
C GLU A 34 -15.74 11.10 -5.60
N ASP A 35 -14.64 11.34 -4.87
CA ASP A 35 -13.29 10.90 -5.24
C ASP A 35 -13.21 9.37 -5.38
N LEU A 36 -13.83 8.62 -4.45
CA LEU A 36 -13.88 7.16 -4.49
C LEU A 36 -14.71 6.63 -5.65
N ILE A 37 -15.89 7.21 -5.86
CA ILE A 37 -16.79 6.82 -6.98
C ILE A 37 -16.09 7.10 -8.32
N GLN A 38 -15.45 8.26 -8.44
CA GLN A 38 -14.70 8.64 -9.63
C GLN A 38 -13.50 7.72 -9.87
N GLY A 39 -12.75 7.38 -8.82
CA GLY A 39 -11.64 6.43 -8.88
C GLY A 39 -12.04 5.02 -9.33
N CYS A 40 -13.29 4.61 -9.10
CA CYS A 40 -13.83 3.33 -9.59
C CYS A 40 -14.15 3.34 -11.09
N LYS A 41 -14.66 4.46 -11.60
CA LYS A 41 -15.21 4.53 -12.96
C LYS A 41 -14.16 4.64 -14.06
N THR A 42 -12.95 5.09 -13.73
CA THR A 42 -11.98 5.49 -14.76
C THR A 42 -11.08 4.36 -15.24
N ASN A 43 -11.20 4.05 -16.54
CA ASN A 43 -10.09 3.49 -17.34
C ASN A 43 -9.23 4.60 -18.01
N SER A 44 -9.63 5.87 -17.88
CA SER A 44 -8.98 7.05 -18.46
C SER A 44 -8.43 7.99 -17.38
N SER A 45 -7.14 8.35 -17.49
CA SER A 45 -6.38 9.16 -16.52
C SER A 45 -6.81 10.64 -16.42
N THR A 46 -7.73 11.11 -17.26
CA THR A 46 -8.10 12.53 -17.37
C THR A 46 -9.21 12.99 -16.44
N SER A 47 -9.87 12.06 -15.73
CA SER A 47 -11.03 12.38 -14.89
C SER A 47 -10.94 11.73 -13.51
N VAL A 48 -9.75 11.66 -12.90
CA VAL A 48 -9.57 11.16 -11.52
C VAL A 48 -9.28 12.35 -10.62
N SER A 49 -9.91 12.40 -9.45
CA SER A 49 -9.69 13.52 -8.55
C SER A 49 -8.25 13.58 -8.05
N LYS A 50 -7.80 14.80 -7.76
CA LYS A 50 -6.45 15.03 -7.25
C LYS A 50 -6.21 14.26 -5.94
N ASN A 51 -7.16 14.28 -5.01
CA ASN A 51 -7.00 13.65 -3.69
C ASN A 51 -6.87 12.13 -3.80
N TYR A 52 -7.68 11.50 -4.64
CA TYR A 52 -7.55 10.06 -4.90
C TYR A 52 -6.19 9.74 -5.53
N ASN A 53 -5.79 10.51 -6.54
CA ASN A 53 -4.51 10.30 -7.21
C ASN A 53 -3.32 10.50 -6.25
N ASP A 54 -3.35 11.52 -5.40
CA ASP A 54 -2.31 11.77 -4.38
C ASP A 54 -2.18 10.56 -3.42
N TYR A 55 -3.29 9.96 -3.00
CA TYR A 55 -3.27 8.77 -2.14
C TYR A 55 -2.74 7.52 -2.86
N VAL A 56 -3.13 7.31 -4.11
CA VAL A 56 -2.60 6.22 -4.95
C VAL A 56 -1.10 6.40 -5.17
N GLN A 57 -0.66 7.62 -5.48
CA GLN A 57 0.75 7.95 -5.64
C GLN A 57 1.54 7.69 -4.35
N TRP A 58 0.98 8.02 -3.19
CA TRP A 58 1.57 7.68 -1.90
C TRP A 58 1.75 6.16 -1.71
N CYS A 59 0.73 5.35 -2.00
CA CYS A 59 0.83 3.89 -1.90
C CYS A 59 1.95 3.34 -2.81
N ASN A 60 2.00 3.82 -4.06
CA ASN A 60 3.02 3.44 -5.03
C ASN A 60 4.41 3.88 -4.62
N ARG A 61 4.50 5.07 -4.03
CA ARG A 61 5.72 5.66 -3.49
C ARG A 61 6.28 4.82 -2.35
N LEU A 62 5.45 4.45 -1.37
CA LEU A 62 5.84 3.57 -0.27
C LEU A 62 6.34 2.22 -0.79
N GLY A 63 5.63 1.62 -1.75
CA GLY A 63 6.07 0.38 -2.38
C GLY A 63 7.44 0.51 -3.05
N THR A 64 7.63 1.56 -3.83
CA THR A 64 8.90 1.86 -4.53
C THR A 64 10.05 2.12 -3.55
N LEU A 65 9.78 2.81 -2.44
CA LEU A 65 10.73 3.03 -1.36
C LEU A 65 11.25 1.70 -0.82
N VAL A 66 10.35 0.79 -0.45
CA VAL A 66 10.72 -0.54 0.07
C VAL A 66 11.54 -1.32 -0.97
N ASP A 67 11.07 -1.39 -2.21
CA ASP A 67 11.76 -2.09 -3.30
C ASP A 67 13.18 -1.53 -3.54
N THR A 68 13.32 -0.21 -3.46
CA THR A 68 14.60 0.47 -3.63
C THR A 68 15.54 0.20 -2.45
N GLN A 69 15.07 0.28 -1.21
CA GLN A 69 15.90 -0.04 -0.03
C GLN A 69 16.41 -1.49 -0.09
N LEU A 70 15.54 -2.45 -0.44
CA LEU A 70 15.90 -3.86 -0.57
C LEU A 70 16.95 -4.08 -1.66
N THR A 71 16.82 -3.39 -2.79
CA THR A 71 17.78 -3.44 -3.90
C THR A 71 19.10 -2.77 -3.54
N MET A 72 19.08 -1.63 -2.87
CA MET A 72 20.32 -0.90 -2.52
C MET A 72 21.15 -1.64 -1.46
N CYS A 73 20.53 -2.52 -0.68
CA CYS A 73 21.19 -3.35 0.32
C CYS A 73 21.86 -4.63 -0.21
N ILE A 74 21.93 -4.83 -1.54
CA ILE A 74 22.52 -6.02 -2.18
C ILE A 74 23.99 -6.23 -1.81
N ASN A 75 24.73 -5.17 -1.45
CA ASN A 75 26.18 -5.26 -1.27
C ASN A 75 26.63 -6.11 -0.07
N THR A 76 25.78 -6.38 0.94
CA THR A 76 26.11 -7.36 2.00
C THR A 76 24.88 -8.12 2.53
N ARG A 77 25.03 -9.44 2.73
CA ARG A 77 23.99 -10.31 3.34
C ARG A 77 23.53 -9.82 4.72
N ARG A 78 24.46 -9.29 5.52
CA ARG A 78 24.19 -8.74 6.86
C ARG A 78 23.28 -7.51 6.79
N ARG A 79 23.58 -6.53 5.93
CA ARG A 79 22.76 -5.32 5.80
C ARG A 79 21.36 -5.63 5.29
N ARG A 80 21.24 -6.51 4.30
CA ARG A 80 19.94 -7.00 3.82
C ARG A 80 19.12 -7.63 4.94
N ARG A 81 19.74 -8.48 5.77
CA ARG A 81 19.08 -9.08 6.94
C ARG A 81 18.54 -8.01 7.90
N MET A 82 19.36 -7.03 8.26
CA MET A 82 18.99 -5.95 9.18
C MET A 82 17.83 -5.12 8.61
N LEU A 83 17.88 -4.76 7.32
CA LEU A 83 16.81 -4.01 6.68
C LEU A 83 15.48 -4.79 6.65
N ILE A 84 15.52 -6.08 6.30
CA ILE A 84 14.31 -6.91 6.27
C ILE A 84 13.67 -6.96 7.66
N ASN A 85 14.44 -7.24 8.71
CA ASN A 85 13.93 -7.26 10.07
C ASN A 85 13.37 -5.88 10.48
N TYR A 86 14.09 -4.80 10.18
CA TYR A 86 13.62 -3.45 10.45
C TYR A 86 12.27 -3.15 9.76
N LEU A 87 12.12 -3.51 8.47
CA LEU A 87 10.86 -3.30 7.74
C LEU A 87 9.70 -4.15 8.29
N LEU A 88 9.99 -5.36 8.78
CA LEU A 88 8.98 -6.18 9.46
C LEU A 88 8.56 -5.57 10.80
N ASP A 89 9.51 -5.04 11.56
CA ASP A 89 9.23 -4.31 12.80
C ASP A 89 8.39 -3.07 12.52
N VAL A 90 8.65 -2.35 11.41
CA VAL A 90 7.82 -1.21 10.98
C VAL A 90 6.40 -1.68 10.64
N ALA A 91 6.24 -2.77 9.89
CA ALA A 91 4.93 -3.32 9.56
C ALA A 91 4.16 -3.80 10.81
N MET A 92 4.85 -4.38 11.79
CA MET A 92 4.30 -4.73 13.10
C MET A 92 3.74 -3.51 13.83
N GLU A 93 4.54 -2.45 13.90
CA GLU A 93 4.15 -1.20 14.55
C GLU A 93 3.01 -0.51 13.81
N CYS A 94 2.98 -0.55 12.48
CA CYS A 94 1.85 -0.08 11.68
C CYS A 94 0.54 -0.80 12.05
N ILE A 95 0.57 -2.14 12.18
CA ILE A 95 -0.61 -2.92 12.62
C ILE A 95 -1.00 -2.57 14.05
N SER A 96 -0.03 -2.43 14.98
CA SER A 96 -0.30 -2.05 16.36
C SER A 96 -0.96 -0.67 16.48
N ILE A 97 -0.64 0.24 15.56
CA ILE A 97 -1.25 1.58 15.47
C ILE A 97 -2.64 1.53 14.81
N GLY A 98 -2.92 0.50 14.01
CA GLY A 98 -4.14 0.37 13.19
C GLY A 98 -3.96 0.84 11.74
N ASN A 99 -2.73 1.11 11.30
CA ASN A 99 -2.42 1.40 9.90
C ASN A 99 -2.16 0.11 9.11
N PHE A 100 -3.23 -0.55 8.66
CA PHE A 100 -3.12 -1.79 7.89
C PHE A 100 -2.61 -1.54 6.47
N ASN A 101 -2.96 -0.42 5.85
CA ASN A 101 -2.56 -0.16 4.46
C ASN A 101 -1.03 -0.12 4.31
N SER A 102 -0.34 0.72 5.08
CA SER A 102 1.13 0.78 5.05
C SER A 102 1.79 -0.55 5.42
N ALA A 103 1.27 -1.25 6.44
CA ALA A 103 1.79 -2.56 6.84
C ALA A 103 1.71 -3.58 5.70
N ILE A 104 0.56 -3.68 5.06
CA ILE A 104 0.30 -4.63 3.98
C ILE A 104 1.15 -4.30 2.76
N ILE A 105 1.30 -3.02 2.39
CA ILE A 105 2.19 -2.61 1.31
C ILE A 105 3.62 -3.09 1.60
N ILE A 106 4.16 -2.83 2.79
CA ILE A 106 5.52 -3.27 3.16
C ILE A 106 5.64 -4.80 3.06
N LEU A 107 4.67 -5.54 3.57
CA LEU A 107 4.70 -7.00 3.62
C LEU A 107 4.60 -7.65 2.23
N ILE A 108 3.74 -7.12 1.36
CA ILE A 108 3.63 -7.57 -0.04
C ILE A 108 4.97 -7.34 -0.75
N ARG A 109 5.59 -6.17 -0.56
CA ARG A 109 6.88 -5.84 -1.19
C ARG A 109 8.01 -6.74 -0.69
N LEU A 110 8.03 -7.01 0.62
CA LEU A 110 8.93 -7.99 1.20
C LEU A 110 8.68 -9.38 0.61
N ASP A 111 7.45 -9.85 0.47
CA ASP A 111 7.18 -11.18 -0.09
C ASP A 111 7.61 -11.32 -1.57
N MET A 112 7.36 -10.27 -2.34
CA MET A 112 7.64 -10.24 -3.77
C MET A 112 9.14 -10.10 -4.08
N SER A 113 9.92 -9.59 -3.14
CA SER A 113 11.34 -9.29 -3.36
C SER A 113 12.19 -10.57 -3.51
N PRO A 114 13.06 -10.69 -4.52
CA PRO A 114 14.04 -11.76 -4.58
C PRO A 114 15.00 -11.78 -3.37
N ALA A 115 15.23 -10.61 -2.76
CA ALA A 115 16.15 -10.43 -1.63
C ALA A 115 15.68 -11.13 -0.34
N THR A 116 14.39 -11.43 -0.21
CA THR A 116 13.75 -11.97 1.00
C THR A 116 13.50 -13.48 0.94
N LYS A 117 13.59 -14.10 -0.25
CA LYS A 117 13.37 -15.54 -0.48
C LYS A 117 14.31 -16.46 0.31
N MET A 118 15.40 -15.92 0.86
CA MET A 118 16.27 -16.66 1.77
C MET A 118 15.68 -16.66 3.20
N GLN A 119 14.94 -17.71 3.57
CA GLN A 119 14.40 -17.90 4.93
C GLN A 119 15.48 -17.77 6.03
N ALA A 120 16.73 -18.10 5.74
CA ALA A 120 17.89 -17.92 6.63
C ALA A 120 18.25 -16.44 6.96
N LEU A 121 17.47 -15.47 6.47
CA LEU A 121 17.59 -14.05 6.80
C LEU A 121 16.58 -13.60 7.85
N TRP A 122 15.68 -14.47 8.29
CA TRP A 122 14.59 -14.06 9.19
C TRP A 122 14.91 -14.51 10.61
N ALA A 123 14.61 -13.66 11.59
CA ALA A 123 14.46 -14.15 12.96
C ALA A 123 13.20 -15.04 13.02
N GLU A 124 13.22 -16.11 13.81
CA GLU A 124 12.12 -17.08 13.88
C GLU A 124 10.78 -16.42 14.25
N HIS A 125 10.79 -15.51 15.22
CA HIS A 125 9.63 -14.71 15.60
C HIS A 125 9.07 -13.90 14.42
N ASN A 126 9.95 -13.24 13.67
CA ASN A 126 9.58 -12.40 12.52
C ASN A 126 8.98 -13.25 11.39
N TRP A 127 9.49 -14.46 11.17
CA TRP A 127 8.95 -15.39 10.18
C TRP A 127 7.54 -15.89 10.55
N SER A 128 7.33 -16.28 11.82
CA SER A 128 6.02 -16.72 12.30
C SER A 128 4.98 -15.61 12.15
N TYR A 129 5.33 -14.39 12.54
CA TYR A 129 4.45 -13.24 12.44
C TYR A 129 4.13 -12.87 10.98
N PHE A 130 5.15 -12.88 10.12
CA PHE A 130 4.97 -12.67 8.68
C PHE A 130 4.00 -13.67 8.06
N ASN A 131 4.11 -14.96 8.41
CA ASN A 131 3.18 -15.98 7.93
C ASN A 131 1.75 -15.77 8.44
N LYS A 132 1.59 -15.31 9.69
CA LYS A 132 0.26 -14.95 10.22
C LYS A 132 -0.37 -13.83 9.43
N ILE A 133 0.39 -12.78 9.08
CA ILE A 133 -0.18 -11.68 8.29
C ILE A 133 -0.43 -12.12 6.85
N LYS A 134 0.47 -12.90 6.24
CA LYS A 134 0.21 -13.49 4.92
C LYS A 134 -1.10 -14.26 4.89
N HIS A 135 -1.38 -15.05 5.92
CA HIS A 135 -2.65 -15.74 6.06
C HIS A 135 -3.82 -14.76 6.24
N LEU A 136 -3.63 -13.68 7.00
CA LEU A 136 -4.64 -12.62 7.15
C LEU A 136 -4.99 -11.98 5.79
N ILE A 137 -3.99 -11.63 4.98
CA ILE A 137 -4.17 -10.98 3.67
C ILE A 137 -4.23 -11.95 2.48
N ASP A 138 -4.50 -13.22 2.74
CA ASP A 138 -4.58 -14.23 1.69
C ASP A 138 -5.71 -13.86 0.69
N PRO A 139 -5.39 -13.66 -0.61
CA PRO A 139 -6.40 -13.33 -1.61
C PRO A 139 -7.45 -14.44 -1.81
N ASN A 140 -7.17 -15.68 -1.38
CA ASN A 140 -8.09 -16.80 -1.47
C ASN A 140 -9.46 -16.48 -0.83
N ARG A 141 -10.52 -16.93 -1.52
CA ARG A 141 -11.91 -16.64 -1.13
C ARG A 141 -12.16 -15.14 -0.93
N ASN A 142 -11.58 -14.32 -1.80
CA ASN A 142 -11.72 -12.86 -1.80
C ASN A 142 -11.31 -12.21 -0.45
N PHE A 143 -10.11 -12.51 0.06
CA PHE A 143 -9.61 -11.92 1.31
C PHE A 143 -10.48 -12.21 2.54
N SER A 144 -11.10 -13.40 2.60
CA SER A 144 -12.05 -13.78 3.65
C SER A 144 -11.52 -13.57 5.08
N ASN A 145 -10.26 -13.91 5.34
CA ASN A 145 -9.62 -13.71 6.65
C ASN A 145 -9.51 -12.23 7.03
N TYR A 146 -9.00 -11.40 6.11
CA TYR A 146 -8.92 -9.95 6.31
C TYR A 146 -10.30 -9.34 6.48
N ARG A 147 -11.31 -9.79 5.72
CA ARG A 147 -12.69 -9.31 5.85
C ARG A 147 -13.31 -9.67 7.20
N ALA A 148 -13.09 -10.88 7.71
CA ALA A 148 -13.55 -11.27 9.04
C ALA A 148 -12.92 -10.39 10.12
N TYR A 149 -11.62 -10.11 10.01
CA TYR A 149 -10.93 -9.17 10.90
C TYR A 149 -11.50 -7.74 10.79
N LEU A 150 -11.70 -7.27 9.56
CA LEU A 150 -12.27 -5.94 9.29
C LEU A 150 -13.68 -5.82 9.88
N GLN A 151 -14.50 -6.87 9.83
CA GLN A 151 -15.83 -6.88 10.43
C GLN A 151 -15.75 -6.71 11.95
N VAL A 152 -14.87 -7.45 12.63
CA VAL A 152 -14.66 -7.28 14.07
C VAL A 152 -14.20 -5.85 14.43
N ALA A 153 -13.35 -5.24 13.60
CA ALA A 153 -12.93 -3.86 13.79
C ALA A 153 -14.10 -2.88 13.61
N LYS A 154 -14.95 -3.09 12.59
CA LYS A 154 -16.16 -2.32 12.31
C LYS A 154 -17.17 -2.40 13.45
N ASP A 155 -17.45 -3.60 13.95
CA ASP A 155 -18.40 -3.82 15.05
C ASP A 155 -17.95 -3.08 16.32
N ARG A 156 -16.64 -3.12 16.62
CA ARG A 156 -16.06 -2.36 17.74
C ARG A 156 -16.24 -0.85 17.57
N THR A 157 -16.16 -0.34 16.34
CA THR A 157 -16.40 1.08 16.08
C THR A 157 -17.87 1.50 16.16
N GLU A 158 -18.82 0.56 16.07
CA GLU A 158 -20.23 0.88 16.27
C GLU A 158 -20.60 0.93 17.76
N THR A 159 -19.89 0.16 18.59
CA THR A 159 -20.19 0.03 20.03
C THR A 159 -19.44 1.00 20.94
N ASP A 160 -18.42 1.71 20.44
CA ASP A 160 -17.52 2.54 21.25
C ASP A 160 -17.69 4.03 20.91
N GLU A 161 -18.15 4.82 21.88
CA GLU A 161 -18.36 6.26 21.72
C GLU A 161 -17.04 7.04 21.51
N ASN A 162 -15.89 6.48 21.92
CA ASN A 162 -14.56 7.10 21.80
C ASN A 162 -13.79 6.66 20.54
N VAL A 163 -14.50 6.26 19.48
CA VAL A 163 -13.88 5.84 18.21
C VAL A 163 -12.93 6.86 17.60
N THR A 164 -13.14 8.15 17.89
CA THR A 164 -12.23 9.23 17.47
C THR A 164 -10.81 9.07 18.00
N ASP A 165 -10.57 8.23 19.02
CA ASP A 165 -9.22 8.00 19.56
C ASP A 165 -8.52 6.78 18.92
N LYS A 166 -9.23 6.01 18.10
CA LYS A 166 -8.73 4.77 17.48
C LYS A 166 -8.46 4.98 16.00
N ILE A 167 -7.19 5.00 15.64
CA ILE A 167 -6.75 5.02 14.25
C ILE A 167 -7.04 3.66 13.62
N PHE A 168 -7.69 3.68 12.45
CA PHE A 168 -7.86 2.50 11.61
C PHE A 168 -7.76 2.90 10.13
N ILE A 169 -6.71 2.45 9.45
CA ILE A 169 -6.53 2.68 8.01
C ILE A 169 -6.63 1.33 7.30
N PRO A 170 -7.74 1.04 6.59
CA PRO A 170 -7.94 -0.23 5.92
C PRO A 170 -7.01 -0.38 4.72
N TYR A 171 -6.76 -1.62 4.30
CA TYR A 171 -6.15 -1.92 3.01
C TYR A 171 -6.97 -1.31 1.86
N PHE A 172 -6.44 -0.23 1.28
CA PHE A 172 -7.16 0.63 0.36
C PHE A 172 -7.44 -0.05 -0.97
N GLU A 173 -6.53 -0.90 -1.46
CA GLU A 173 -6.74 -1.62 -2.72
C GLU A 173 -7.92 -2.59 -2.64
N LEU A 174 -8.15 -3.23 -1.49
CA LEU A 174 -9.32 -4.10 -1.30
C LEU A 174 -10.62 -3.29 -1.27
N LEU A 175 -10.62 -2.15 -0.59
CA LEU A 175 -11.75 -1.22 -0.59
C LEU A 175 -12.09 -0.79 -2.02
N MET A 176 -11.10 -0.34 -2.79
CA MET A 176 -11.30 0.08 -4.17
C MET A 176 -11.75 -1.06 -5.08
N LYS A 177 -11.26 -2.29 -4.87
CA LYS A 177 -11.73 -3.47 -5.60
C LYS A 177 -13.22 -3.70 -5.38
N ASP A 178 -13.67 -3.59 -4.14
CA ASP A 178 -15.06 -3.81 -3.78
C ASP A 178 -15.97 -2.73 -4.38
N LEU A 179 -15.56 -1.47 -4.30
CA LEU A 179 -16.28 -0.36 -4.91
C LEU A 179 -16.36 -0.50 -6.44
N TYR A 180 -15.29 -0.93 -7.10
CA TYR A 180 -15.28 -1.18 -8.55
C TYR A 180 -16.25 -2.30 -8.95
N VAL A 181 -16.17 -3.45 -8.28
CA VAL A 181 -17.06 -4.60 -8.56
C VAL A 181 -18.52 -4.19 -8.39
N ALA A 182 -18.79 -3.39 -7.37
CA ALA A 182 -20.12 -2.95 -7.05
C ALA A 182 -20.69 -1.94 -8.07
N ASP A 183 -19.88 -0.99 -8.55
CA ASP A 183 -20.23 -0.08 -9.66
C ASP A 183 -20.45 -0.83 -10.99
N ASP A 184 -19.57 -1.77 -11.33
CA ASP A 184 -19.68 -2.58 -12.57
C ASP A 184 -20.96 -3.43 -12.59
N VAL A 185 -21.33 -4.04 -11.47
CA VAL A 185 -22.58 -4.81 -11.39
C VAL A 185 -23.81 -3.89 -11.37
N SER A 186 -23.78 -2.77 -10.65
CA SER A 186 -24.89 -1.81 -10.63
C SER A 186 -25.17 -1.19 -12.00
N SER A 187 -24.14 -1.00 -12.84
CA SER A 187 -24.32 -0.49 -14.20
C SER A 187 -24.90 -1.52 -15.18
N ARG A 188 -24.77 -2.82 -14.87
CA ARG A 188 -25.22 -3.94 -15.72
C ARG A 188 -26.55 -4.56 -15.30
N SER A 189 -26.94 -4.42 -14.02
CA SER A 189 -28.14 -5.03 -13.45
C SER A 189 -29.17 -3.97 -13.03
N SER A 190 -30.36 -4.02 -13.64
CA SER A 190 -31.50 -3.19 -13.28
C SER A 190 -32.40 -3.78 -12.18
N LYS A 191 -32.12 -4.98 -11.66
CA LYS A 191 -33.03 -5.73 -10.75
C LYS A 191 -32.49 -6.07 -9.36
N ASP A 192 -31.17 -6.20 -9.14
CA ASP A 192 -30.56 -6.55 -7.84
C ASP A 192 -29.55 -5.50 -7.31
N SER A 193 -29.66 -4.24 -7.75
CA SER A 193 -28.71 -3.17 -7.40
C SER A 193 -28.73 -2.75 -5.92
N GLY A 194 -29.78 -3.07 -5.17
CA GLY A 194 -29.99 -2.56 -3.81
C GLY A 194 -29.00 -3.07 -2.76
N ASP A 195 -28.81 -4.39 -2.67
CA ASP A 195 -27.92 -5.00 -1.66
C ASP A 195 -26.45 -4.61 -1.88
N LEU A 196 -26.03 -4.54 -3.15
CA LEU A 196 -24.67 -4.19 -3.51
C LEU A 196 -24.37 -2.70 -3.29
N THR A 197 -25.34 -1.83 -3.58
CA THR A 197 -25.25 -0.39 -3.25
C THR A 197 -25.17 -0.17 -1.74
N PHE A 198 -25.91 -0.97 -0.96
CA PHE A 198 -25.84 -0.92 0.50
C PHE A 198 -24.46 -1.31 1.05
N GLN A 199 -23.82 -2.34 0.49
CA GLN A 199 -22.46 -2.74 0.88
C GLN A 199 -21.39 -1.66 0.55
N ILE A 200 -21.53 -0.99 -0.60
CA ILE A 200 -20.70 0.18 -0.96
C ILE A 200 -20.88 1.28 0.09
N GLU A 201 -22.12 1.68 0.32
CA GLU A 201 -22.45 2.80 1.19
C GLU A 201 -21.92 2.56 2.60
N ARG A 202 -22.10 1.33 3.10
CA ARG A 202 -21.59 0.91 4.40
C ARG A 202 -20.05 0.98 4.45
N SER A 203 -19.35 0.59 3.38
CA SER A 203 -17.89 0.68 3.32
C SER A 203 -17.37 2.12 3.30
N ILE A 204 -18.06 3.01 2.57
CA ILE A 204 -17.78 4.45 2.57
C ILE A 204 -18.04 5.04 3.96
N GLN A 205 -19.15 4.67 4.61
CA GLN A 205 -19.49 5.12 5.96
C GLN A 205 -18.40 4.77 6.98
N TYR A 206 -17.85 3.55 6.95
CA TYR A 206 -16.74 3.19 7.82
C TYR A 206 -15.49 4.01 7.54
N LEU A 207 -15.18 4.29 6.28
CA LEU A 207 -14.07 5.16 5.94
C LEU A 207 -14.26 6.57 6.53
N GLU A 208 -15.47 7.13 6.43
CA GLU A 208 -15.79 8.44 7.02
C GLU A 208 -15.69 8.45 8.55
N ILE A 209 -16.02 7.34 9.21
CA ILE A 209 -15.80 7.18 10.65
C ILE A 209 -14.30 7.19 10.96
N TRP A 210 -13.52 6.39 10.24
CA TRP A 210 -12.09 6.25 10.51
C TRP A 210 -11.27 7.50 10.16
N LYS A 211 -11.70 8.30 9.19
CA LYS A 211 -11.12 9.61 8.88
C LYS A 211 -11.16 10.57 10.07
N LYS A 212 -12.11 10.41 10.99
CA LYS A 212 -12.27 11.23 12.20
C LYS A 212 -11.27 10.91 13.30
N ALA A 213 -10.54 9.80 13.21
CA ALA A 213 -9.56 9.41 14.22
C ALA A 213 -8.52 10.53 14.44
N GLN A 214 -8.31 10.99 15.67
CA GLN A 214 -7.31 11.98 16.02
C GLN A 214 -5.92 11.35 16.01
N CYS A 215 -5.01 11.95 15.25
CA CYS A 215 -3.60 11.55 15.25
C CYS A 215 -2.82 12.46 16.20
N SER A 216 -2.44 11.96 17.36
CA SER A 216 -1.63 12.69 18.35
C SER A 216 -0.13 12.61 18.09
N PHE A 217 0.29 11.94 17.01
CA PHE A 217 1.69 11.75 16.70
C PHE A 217 2.29 13.04 16.13
N LYS A 218 3.42 13.46 16.69
CA LYS A 218 4.18 14.60 16.17
C LYS A 218 4.91 14.20 14.89
N GLU A 219 4.72 15.00 13.84
CA GLU A 219 5.47 14.86 12.60
C GLU A 219 6.93 15.25 12.79
N ILE A 220 7.83 14.52 12.14
CA ILE A 220 9.27 14.74 12.14
C ILE A 220 9.65 15.17 10.72
N PRO A 221 9.89 16.47 10.47
CA PRO A 221 9.96 17.02 9.11
C PRO A 221 10.97 16.33 8.20
N ILE A 222 12.15 15.98 8.72
CA ILE A 222 13.20 15.32 7.92
C ILE A 222 12.79 13.92 7.44
N ILE A 223 12.00 13.19 8.25
CA ILE A 223 11.51 11.85 7.88
C ILE A 223 10.37 11.99 6.88
N ILE A 224 9.43 12.90 7.13
CA ILE A 224 8.32 13.18 6.20
C ILE A 224 8.85 13.59 4.83
N GLN A 225 9.76 14.56 4.79
CA GLN A 225 10.39 15.03 3.54
C GLN A 225 11.08 13.88 2.79
N TYR A 226 11.81 13.01 3.49
CA TYR A 226 12.43 11.85 2.85
C TYR A 226 11.39 10.89 2.26
N LEU A 227 10.34 10.55 3.01
CA LEU A 227 9.28 9.64 2.58
C LEU A 227 8.55 10.18 1.34
N GLU A 228 8.26 11.48 1.32
CA GLU A 228 7.52 12.15 0.24
C GLU A 228 8.40 12.58 -0.95
N SER A 229 9.74 12.56 -0.84
CA SER A 229 10.64 13.08 -1.90
C SER A 229 10.67 12.24 -3.18
N ASP A 230 10.42 12.79 -4.37
CA ASP A 230 10.41 11.99 -5.62
C ASP A 230 11.77 11.39 -6.05
N VAL A 231 12.88 11.76 -5.41
CA VAL A 231 14.28 11.45 -5.79
C VAL A 231 14.60 9.95 -5.95
N ILE A 232 13.74 9.06 -5.44
CA ILE A 232 13.97 7.60 -5.43
C ILE A 232 13.39 6.90 -6.68
N SER A 233 12.45 7.53 -7.40
CA SER A 233 11.79 6.95 -8.58
C SER A 233 12.73 6.70 -9.78
N ASP A 234 13.81 7.49 -9.90
CA ASP A 234 14.70 7.44 -11.07
C ASP A 234 15.65 6.22 -11.06
N ARG A 235 15.85 5.59 -9.89
CA ARG A 235 16.83 4.50 -9.72
C ARG A 235 16.23 3.09 -9.83
N SER A 236 14.93 2.93 -9.60
CA SER A 236 14.25 1.63 -9.80
C SER A 236 14.14 1.26 -11.28
N CYS A 237 13.98 2.27 -12.16
CA CYS A 237 13.99 2.09 -13.63
C CYS A 237 15.30 1.49 -14.16
N GLN A 238 16.46 1.87 -13.61
CA GLN A 238 17.74 1.29 -14.04
C GLN A 238 17.91 -0.17 -13.57
N VAL A 239 17.34 -0.53 -12.42
CA VAL A 239 17.54 -1.86 -11.82
C VAL A 239 16.69 -2.92 -12.53
N HIS A 240 15.46 -2.60 -12.92
CA HIS A 240 14.63 -3.55 -13.66
C HIS A 240 15.27 -3.96 -15.00
N LEU A 241 15.95 -3.02 -15.66
CA LEU A 241 16.76 -3.23 -16.86
C LEU A 241 18.04 -4.04 -16.59
N LEU A 242 18.67 -3.88 -15.43
CA LEU A 242 19.86 -4.64 -15.02
C LEU A 242 19.52 -6.08 -14.61
N GLN A 243 18.32 -6.32 -14.07
CA GLN A 243 17.85 -7.66 -13.69
C GLN A 243 17.28 -8.46 -14.88
N SER A 244 16.85 -7.79 -15.95
CA SER A 244 16.26 -8.44 -17.14
C SER A 244 17.26 -8.84 -18.22
N GLY A 245 18.57 -8.65 -18.01
CA GLY A 245 19.62 -9.20 -18.89
C GLY A 245 19.38 -8.97 -20.38
N SER A 246 19.28 -7.72 -20.84
CA SER A 246 19.29 -7.41 -22.27
C SER A 246 20.28 -6.28 -22.58
N SER A 247 21.44 -6.69 -23.06
CA SER A 247 22.46 -5.82 -23.65
C SER A 247 22.17 -5.62 -25.13
N THR A 248 21.72 -4.42 -25.51
CA THR A 248 21.99 -3.82 -26.83
C THR A 248 21.82 -2.29 -26.77
N PRO A 249 22.75 -1.50 -27.32
CA PRO A 249 22.65 -0.04 -27.37
C PRO A 249 22.06 0.47 -28.70
N CYS A 250 21.58 1.72 -28.65
CA CYS A 250 21.25 2.66 -29.73
C CYS A 250 19.82 2.65 -30.32
N GLY A 251 19.25 3.86 -30.41
CA GLY A 251 18.04 4.19 -31.15
C GLY A 251 17.24 5.33 -30.51
N SER A 252 17.44 6.55 -30.98
CA SER A 252 16.89 7.82 -30.51
C SER A 252 15.37 8.02 -30.72
N ASN A 253 14.80 8.89 -29.87
CA ASN A 253 13.53 9.63 -29.99
C ASN A 253 12.20 8.86 -29.93
N SER A 254 11.61 8.82 -28.72
CA SER A 254 10.14 8.78 -28.41
C SER A 254 9.85 8.53 -26.90
N ARG A 255 10.82 8.77 -26.00
CA ARG A 255 10.84 8.18 -24.64
C ARG A 255 10.01 8.88 -23.56
N SER A 256 9.41 10.04 -23.82
CA SER A 256 8.67 10.81 -22.81
C SER A 256 7.19 10.41 -22.68
N GLU A 257 6.56 9.87 -23.74
CA GLU A 257 5.13 9.51 -23.70
C GLU A 257 4.90 8.03 -23.32
N GLN A 258 5.86 7.14 -23.54
CA GLN A 258 5.75 5.72 -23.17
C GLN A 258 6.14 5.41 -21.71
N THR A 259 6.84 6.31 -21.02
CA THR A 259 7.33 6.09 -19.65
C THR A 259 6.28 6.40 -18.58
N SER A 260 5.38 7.36 -18.82
CA SER A 260 4.23 7.64 -17.93
C SER A 260 3.23 6.46 -17.86
N ALA A 261 3.11 5.69 -18.95
CA ALA A 261 2.23 4.52 -19.02
C ALA A 261 2.67 3.34 -18.14
N ARG A 262 3.94 3.27 -17.71
CA ARG A 262 4.49 2.20 -16.85
C ARG A 262 4.35 2.48 -15.35
N LEU A 263 4.13 3.72 -14.94
CA LEU A 263 3.83 4.07 -13.55
C LEU A 263 2.37 3.75 -13.16
N ALA A 264 1.52 3.47 -14.15
CA ALA A 264 0.17 2.92 -13.96
C ALA A 264 0.15 1.40 -13.68
N GLU A 265 1.32 0.75 -13.59
CA GLU A 265 1.41 -0.70 -13.41
C GLU A 265 1.08 -1.26 -12.03
N PRO A 266 1.00 -0.54 -10.90
CA PRO A 266 0.56 -1.19 -9.65
C PRO A 266 -0.90 -1.68 -9.75
N ILE A 267 -1.79 -0.86 -10.32
CA ILE A 267 -3.21 -1.20 -10.55
C ILE A 267 -3.36 -2.16 -11.73
N LYS A 268 -2.57 -2.03 -12.81
CA LYS A 268 -2.59 -2.97 -13.94
C LYS A 268 -1.94 -4.32 -13.61
N TRP A 269 -0.96 -4.38 -12.69
CA TRP A 269 -0.33 -5.60 -12.22
C TRP A 269 -1.21 -6.34 -11.21
N VAL A 270 -1.87 -5.63 -10.28
CA VAL A 270 -2.93 -6.23 -9.45
C VAL A 270 -4.07 -6.72 -10.36
N ARG A 271 -4.52 -5.95 -11.36
CA ARG A 271 -5.48 -6.41 -12.38
C ARG A 271 -4.96 -7.61 -13.20
N SER A 272 -3.70 -7.62 -13.62
CA SER A 272 -3.08 -8.69 -14.44
C SER A 272 -2.88 -9.98 -13.63
N LYS A 273 -2.50 -9.88 -12.36
CA LYS A 273 -2.30 -11.02 -11.46
C LYS A 273 -3.62 -11.56 -10.90
N VAL A 274 -4.64 -10.71 -10.76
CA VAL A 274 -6.02 -11.13 -10.53
C VAL A 274 -6.57 -11.84 -11.78
N ASN A 275 -6.32 -11.34 -12.99
CA ASN A 275 -6.80 -11.98 -14.22
C ASN A 275 -6.06 -13.29 -14.55
N HIS A 276 -4.77 -13.42 -14.24
CA HIS A 276 -4.00 -14.67 -14.42
C HIS A 276 -4.35 -15.78 -13.42
N LEU A 277 -5.09 -15.47 -12.35
CA LEU A 277 -5.61 -16.46 -11.40
C LEU A 277 -7.04 -16.93 -11.74
N PHE A 278 -7.62 -16.46 -12.86
CA PHE A 278 -8.95 -16.83 -13.34
C PHE A 278 -8.97 -17.22 -14.83
N SER A 279 -7.96 -17.97 -15.27
CA SER A 279 -8.10 -18.99 -16.33
C SER A 279 -7.86 -20.35 -15.72
#